data_AF-A0A3Q0DYZ9-F1
#
_entry.id   AF-A0A3Q0DYZ9-F1
#
_cell.length_a   1.000
_cell.length_b   1.000
_cell.length_c   1.000
_cell.angle_alpha   90.00
_cell.angle_beta   90.00
_cell.angle_gamma   90.00
#
_symmetry.space_group_name_H-M   'P 1'
#
loop_
_entity.id
_entity.type
_entity.pdbx_description
1 polymer ?
#
loop_
_entity_poly.entity_id
_entity_poly.type
_entity_poly.pdbx_seq_one_letter_code
_entity_poly.pdbx_strand_id
1 'polypeptide(L)'
;MEALILEPSLYTVKAILILDNDGDRLFAKYYDDTYPSVKEQKAFEKNIFNKTHRTDSEIALLEGLTVVYKSSIDLYFYVIGSSYENELMLMAVLNCLFDSLSQMLRKNVEKRALLENMEGLFLAVDEIVDGGVILESDPQQVVHRVLQSAKEQIKWSLLR
;
A
#
# COMPACT_ATOMS: atom_id res chain seq x y z
N MET A 1 3.80 -26.20 25.45
CA MET A 1 3.31 -25.06 24.65
C MET A 1 3.75 -25.33 23.23
N GLU A 2 2.85 -25.88 22.41
CA GLU A 2 3.09 -25.93 20.97
C GLU A 2 3.16 -24.49 20.50
N ALA A 3 4.31 -24.10 19.94
CA ALA A 3 4.32 -22.95 19.06
C ALA A 3 3.31 -23.29 17.97
N LEU A 4 2.23 -22.52 17.85
CA LEU A 4 1.41 -22.51 16.65
C LEU A 4 2.35 -22.07 15.53
N ILE A 5 3.02 -23.04 14.91
CA ILE A 5 3.72 -22.85 13.64
C ILE A 5 2.57 -22.66 12.66
N LEU A 6 2.11 -21.41 12.55
CA LEU A 6 1.20 -21.03 11.49
C LEU A 6 1.93 -21.36 10.19
N GLU A 7 1.31 -22.19 9.36
CA GLU A 7 1.90 -22.50 8.06
C GLU A 7 2.16 -21.19 7.32
N PRO A 8 3.36 -21.02 6.71
CA PRO A 8 3.67 -19.83 5.95
C PRO A 8 2.62 -19.65 4.86
N SER A 9 1.85 -18.57 4.96
CA SER A 9 0.80 -18.24 4.01
C SER A 9 1.35 -17.28 2.96
N LEU A 10 0.95 -17.45 1.70
CA LEU A 10 1.29 -16.50 0.64
C LEU A 10 0.56 -15.15 0.81
N TYR A 11 -0.46 -15.10 1.67
CA TYR A 11 -1.32 -13.93 1.91
C TYR A 11 -0.69 -13.00 2.95
N THR A 12 0.43 -12.39 2.58
CA THR A 12 1.25 -11.54 3.46
C THR A 12 0.61 -10.19 3.73
N VAL A 13 -0.05 -9.59 2.73
CA VAL A 13 -0.59 -8.22 2.81
C VAL A 13 -2.10 -8.27 3.01
N LYS A 14 -2.56 -7.70 4.13
CA LYS A 14 -3.99 -7.56 4.46
C LYS A 14 -4.57 -6.26 3.92
N ALA A 15 -3.81 -5.18 3.92
CA ALA A 15 -4.25 -3.91 3.34
C ALA A 15 -3.09 -2.98 2.95
N ILE A 16 -3.35 -2.09 2.01
CA ILE A 16 -2.49 -0.96 1.64
C ILE A 16 -3.33 0.31 1.74
N LEU A 17 -2.81 1.32 2.46
CA LEU A 17 -3.51 2.58 2.69
C LEU A 17 -2.59 3.76 2.35
N ILE A 18 -3.17 4.81 1.79
CA ILE A 18 -2.54 6.13 1.67
C ILE A 18 -3.50 7.16 2.24
N LEU A 19 -3.05 7.84 3.29
CA LEU A 19 -3.78 8.91 3.96
C LEU A 19 -3.08 10.24 3.71
N ASP A 20 -3.82 11.34 3.80
CA ASP A 20 -3.22 12.67 3.82
C ASP A 20 -2.81 13.11 5.23
N ASN A 21 -2.32 14.35 5.33
CA ASN A 21 -1.87 14.94 6.59
C ASN A 21 -2.97 15.19 7.63
N ASP A 22 -4.25 15.11 7.24
CA ASP A 22 -5.38 15.23 8.16
C ASP A 22 -5.93 13.84 8.56
N GLY A 23 -5.36 12.77 8.00
CA GLY A 23 -5.79 11.39 8.19
C GLY A 23 -6.96 10.99 7.30
N ASP A 24 -7.28 11.80 6.28
CA ASP A 24 -8.31 11.47 5.30
C ASP A 24 -7.77 10.48 4.26
N ARG A 25 -8.63 9.52 3.90
CA ARG A 25 -8.31 8.46 2.95
C ARG A 25 -8.17 9.01 1.53
N LEU A 26 -6.99 8.86 0.94
CA LEU A 26 -6.75 9.04 -0.49
C LEU A 26 -6.87 7.72 -1.26
N PHE A 27 -6.30 6.66 -0.70
CA PHE A 27 -6.36 5.32 -1.25
C PHE A 27 -6.47 4.28 -0.14
N ALA A 28 -7.28 3.25 -0.36
CA ALA A 28 -7.35 2.09 0.52
C ALA A 28 -7.73 0.85 -0.29
N LYS A 29 -6.94 -0.21 -0.13
CA LYS A 29 -7.23 -1.53 -0.70
C LYS A 29 -7.05 -2.57 0.40
N TYR A 30 -8.13 -3.28 0.72
CA TYR A 30 -8.17 -4.36 1.70
C TYR A 30 -8.27 -5.68 0.93
N TYR A 31 -7.46 -6.66 1.31
CA TYR A 31 -7.35 -7.97 0.66
C TYR A 31 -8.03 -9.09 1.45
N ASP A 32 -8.48 -8.81 2.68
CA ASP A 32 -9.20 -9.77 3.51
C ASP A 32 -10.46 -9.17 4.14
N ASP A 33 -11.22 -10.04 4.81
CA ASP A 33 -12.49 -9.70 5.46
C ASP A 33 -12.32 -9.24 6.91
N THR A 34 -11.11 -8.82 7.34
CA THR A 34 -10.89 -8.32 8.72
C THR A 34 -11.71 -7.06 8.99
N TYR A 35 -11.86 -6.20 7.97
CA TYR A 35 -12.64 -4.96 8.03
C TYR A 35 -13.64 -4.90 6.85
N PRO A 36 -14.76 -5.64 6.92
CA PRO A 36 -15.66 -5.84 5.78
C PRO A 36 -16.49 -4.60 5.44
N SER A 37 -16.77 -3.74 6.43
CA SER A 37 -17.55 -2.52 6.20
C SER A 37 -16.66 -1.28 6.07
N VAL A 38 -17.10 -0.33 5.23
CA VAL A 38 -16.44 0.99 5.09
C VAL A 38 -16.35 1.72 6.43
N LYS A 39 -17.33 1.52 7.33
CA LYS A 39 -17.34 2.12 8.66
C LYS A 39 -16.20 1.59 9.52
N GLU A 40 -15.97 0.28 9.52
CA GLU A 40 -14.88 -0.35 10.26
C GLU A 40 -13.52 0.03 9.69
N GLN A 41 -13.38 0.05 8.36
CA GLN A 41 -12.16 0.49 7.69
C GLN A 41 -11.78 1.93 8.09
N LYS A 42 -12.74 2.87 8.05
CA LYS A 42 -12.50 4.26 8.47
C LYS A 42 -12.13 4.39 9.95
N ALA A 43 -12.72 3.56 10.81
CA ALA A 43 -12.39 3.54 12.23
C ALA A 43 -10.94 3.06 12.46
N PHE A 44 -10.53 2.02 11.72
CA PHE A 44 -9.17 1.49 11.73
C PHE A 44 -8.15 2.51 11.18
N GLU A 45 -8.42 3.12 10.03
CA GLU A 45 -7.59 4.18 9.43
C GLU A 45 -7.33 5.32 10.41
N LYS A 46 -8.39 5.80 11.06
CA LYS A 46 -8.28 6.84 12.09
C LYS A 46 -7.44 6.38 13.28
N ASN A 47 -7.54 5.12 13.69
CA ASN A 47 -6.73 4.58 14.78
C ASN A 47 -5.25 4.50 14.42
N ILE A 48 -4.94 4.01 13.22
CA ILE A 48 -3.57 3.97 12.67
C ILE A 48 -3.00 5.39 12.67
N PHE A 49 -3.68 6.33 12.01
CA PHE A 49 -3.18 7.69 11.84
C PHE A 49 -2.88 8.36 13.18
N ASN A 50 -3.78 8.25 14.15
CA ASN A 50 -3.59 8.82 15.48
C ASN A 50 -2.35 8.28 16.20
N LYS A 51 -1.97 7.02 15.96
CA LYS A 51 -0.82 6.39 16.61
C LYS A 51 0.50 6.58 15.87
N THR A 52 0.46 6.79 14.56
CA THR A 52 1.67 6.84 13.71
C THR A 52 2.10 8.25 13.34
N HIS A 53 1.18 9.23 13.22
CA HIS A 53 1.51 10.56 12.68
C HIS A 53 2.53 11.38 13.50
N ARG A 54 2.78 11.01 14.76
CA ARG A 54 3.75 11.70 15.65
C ARG A 54 5.00 10.89 15.94
N THR A 55 5.11 9.70 15.34
CA THR A 55 6.10 8.71 15.74
C THR A 55 7.05 8.47 14.59
N ASP A 56 8.35 8.75 14.80
CA ASP A 56 9.44 8.50 13.84
C ASP A 56 9.77 7.01 13.62
N SER A 57 8.92 6.10 14.11
CA SER A 57 9.06 4.67 13.84
C SER A 57 8.56 4.35 12.44
N GLU A 58 9.09 3.32 11.80
CA GLU A 58 8.61 2.84 10.49
C GLU A 58 7.69 1.62 10.62
N ILE A 59 7.57 1.07 11.84
CA ILE A 59 6.86 -0.18 12.14
C ILE A 59 6.09 -0.02 13.45
N ALA A 60 4.84 -0.48 13.48
CA ALA A 60 4.00 -0.52 14.66
C ALA A 60 3.16 -1.80 14.69
N LEU A 61 2.92 -2.33 15.90
CA LEU A 61 1.98 -3.44 16.11
C LEU A 61 0.67 -2.87 16.67
N LEU A 62 -0.41 -2.91 15.87
CA LEU A 62 -1.69 -2.30 16.19
C LEU A 62 -2.82 -3.32 16.02
N GLU A 63 -3.64 -3.52 17.06
CA GLU A 63 -4.79 -4.45 17.01
C GLU A 63 -4.43 -5.90 16.62
N GLY A 64 -3.18 -6.33 16.89
CA GLY A 64 -2.70 -7.64 16.45
C GLY A 64 -2.36 -7.70 14.96
N LEU A 65 -2.11 -6.55 14.34
CA LEU A 65 -1.64 -6.40 12.96
C LEU A 65 -0.30 -5.69 12.95
N THR A 66 0.59 -6.16 12.08
CA THR A 66 1.87 -5.49 11.82
C THR A 66 1.62 -4.42 10.77
N VAL A 67 1.91 -3.17 11.13
CA VAL A 67 1.73 -1.99 10.28
C VAL A 67 3.11 -1.40 10.02
N VAL A 68 3.53 -1.41 8.76
CA VAL A 68 4.71 -0.67 8.33
C VAL A 68 4.27 0.59 7.62
N TYR A 69 4.97 1.69 7.86
CA TYR A 69 4.53 2.98 7.35
C TYR A 69 5.68 3.95 7.08
N LYS A 70 5.38 4.89 6.18
CA LYS A 70 6.31 5.94 5.77
C LYS A 70 5.54 7.22 5.45
N SER A 71 6.04 8.36 5.91
CA SER A 71 5.49 9.66 5.58
C SER A 71 6.30 10.37 4.50
N SER A 72 5.65 11.17 3.68
CA SER A 72 6.28 12.05 2.70
C SER A 72 5.48 13.33 2.54
N ILE A 73 6.09 14.48 2.86
CA ILE A 73 5.50 15.84 2.77
C ILE A 73 4.13 15.92 3.49
N ASP A 74 3.04 15.61 2.79
CA ASP A 74 1.65 15.67 3.23
C ASP A 74 0.88 14.34 3.04
N LEU A 75 1.61 13.24 2.86
CA LEU A 75 1.11 11.88 2.65
C LEU A 75 1.68 10.88 3.67
N TYR A 76 0.85 9.91 4.04
CA TYR A 76 1.23 8.77 4.88
C TYR A 76 0.87 7.46 4.16
N PHE A 77 1.88 6.64 3.93
CA PHE A 77 1.79 5.33 3.28
C PHE A 77 1.82 4.23 4.33
N TYR A 78 0.92 3.25 4.21
CA TYR A 78 0.82 2.12 5.12
C TYR A 78 0.68 0.81 4.36
N VAL A 79 1.39 -0.20 4.83
CA VAL A 79 1.18 -1.60 4.45
C VAL A 79 0.92 -2.40 5.72
N ILE A 80 -0.18 -3.15 5.72
CA ILE A 80 -0.68 -3.88 6.88
C ILE A 80 -0.59 -5.37 6.57
N GLY A 81 0.02 -6.14 7.47
CA GLY A 81 0.06 -7.59 7.47
C GLY A 81 -0.41 -8.17 8.80
N SER A 82 -0.41 -9.49 8.89
CA SER A 82 -0.73 -10.16 10.16
C SER A 82 0.38 -9.96 11.20
N SER A 83 0.08 -10.16 12.49
CA SER A 83 1.07 -10.00 13.58
C SER A 83 2.29 -10.93 13.49
N TYR A 84 2.17 -12.02 12.73
CA TYR A 84 3.23 -13.02 12.54
C TYR A 84 3.96 -12.87 11.21
N GLU A 85 3.56 -11.92 10.36
CA GLU A 85 4.23 -11.68 9.09
C GLU A 85 5.59 -11.04 9.29
N ASN A 86 6.52 -11.35 8.39
CA ASN A 86 7.85 -10.76 8.40
C ASN A 86 7.77 -9.28 8.01
N GLU A 87 8.19 -8.38 8.91
CA GLU A 87 8.09 -6.95 8.67
C GLU A 87 8.96 -6.50 7.48
N LEU A 88 10.05 -7.21 7.19
CA LEU A 88 10.91 -6.92 6.03
C LEU A 88 10.17 -7.14 4.71
N MET A 89 9.26 -8.11 4.63
CA MET A 89 8.44 -8.33 3.44
C MET A 89 7.44 -7.19 3.26
N LEU A 90 6.79 -6.75 4.34
CA LEU A 90 5.89 -5.60 4.29
C LEU A 90 6.64 -4.31 3.94
N MET A 91 7.85 -4.11 4.49
CA MET A 91 8.72 -2.99 4.14
C MET A 91 9.16 -3.02 2.67
N ALA A 92 9.39 -4.21 2.09
CA ALA A 92 9.70 -4.33 0.67
C ALA A 92 8.53 -3.85 -0.19
N VAL A 93 7.29 -4.22 0.15
CA VAL A 93 6.07 -3.72 -0.53
C VAL A 93 5.95 -2.20 -0.39
N LEU A 94 6.12 -1.66 0.83
CA LEU A 94 6.04 -0.23 1.11
C LEU A 94 7.06 0.57 0.30
N ASN A 95 8.32 0.13 0.30
CA ASN A 95 9.40 0.78 -0.44
C ASN A 95 9.19 0.66 -1.95
N CYS A 96 8.80 -0.52 -2.44
CA CYS A 96 8.48 -0.73 -3.85
C CYS A 96 7.38 0.22 -4.32
N LEU A 97 6.29 0.36 -3.56
CA LEU A 97 5.21 1.29 -3.86
C LEU A 97 5.70 2.74 -3.86
N PHE A 98 6.39 3.16 -2.80
CA PHE A 98 6.87 4.54 -2.66
C PHE A 98 7.85 4.91 -3.78
N ASP A 99 8.81 4.04 -4.09
CA ASP A 99 9.82 4.29 -5.11
C ASP A 99 9.24 4.23 -6.52
N SER A 100 8.26 3.37 -6.77
CA SER A 100 7.50 3.35 -8.04
C SER A 100 6.76 4.66 -8.26
N LEU A 101 6.02 5.13 -7.25
CA LEU A 101 5.32 6.42 -7.29
C LEU A 101 6.31 7.58 -7.42
N SER A 102 7.44 7.55 -6.71
CA SER A 102 8.49 8.55 -6.83
C SER A 102 9.04 8.65 -8.25
N GLN A 103 9.26 7.52 -8.92
CA GLN A 103 9.67 7.51 -10.34
C GLN A 103 8.58 8.08 -11.26
N MET A 104 7.33 7.66 -11.07
CA MET A 104 6.20 8.10 -11.88
C MET A 104 5.86 9.58 -11.70
N LEU A 105 6.03 10.10 -10.47
CA LEU A 105 5.75 11.48 -10.08
C LEU A 105 7.00 12.38 -10.13
N ARG A 106 8.10 11.92 -10.76
CA ARG A 106 9.34 12.69 -10.94
C ARG A 106 9.92 13.23 -9.62
N LYS A 107 9.89 12.40 -8.58
CA LYS A 107 10.37 12.64 -7.21
C LYS A 107 9.52 13.59 -6.35
N ASN A 108 8.37 14.07 -6.86
CA ASN A 108 7.43 14.87 -6.09
C ASN A 108 6.27 14.01 -5.61
N VAL A 109 6.48 13.28 -4.51
CA VAL A 109 5.45 12.46 -3.88
C VAL A 109 4.68 13.31 -2.86
N GLU A 110 3.73 14.10 -3.34
CA GLU A 110 2.83 14.94 -2.54
C GLU A 110 1.37 14.71 -2.95
N LYS A 111 0.41 15.08 -2.09
CA LYS A 111 -1.03 14.87 -2.29
C LYS A 111 -1.51 15.32 -3.67
N ARG A 112 -1.09 16.51 -4.10
CA ARG A 112 -1.49 17.05 -5.40
C ARG A 112 -1.00 16.18 -6.56
N ALA A 113 0.29 15.86 -6.58
CA ALA A 113 0.88 15.05 -7.64
C ALA A 113 0.28 13.63 -7.68
N LEU A 114 0.00 13.03 -6.52
CA LEU A 114 -0.64 11.72 -6.44
C LEU A 114 -2.08 11.76 -6.98
N LEU A 115 -2.86 12.79 -6.63
CA LEU A 115 -4.23 12.98 -7.13
C LEU A 115 -4.27 13.20 -8.65
N GLU A 116 -3.27 13.88 -9.22
CA GLU A 116 -3.12 14.06 -10.67
C GLU A 116 -2.79 12.74 -11.39
N ASN A 117 -2.28 11.71 -10.69
CA ASN A 117 -1.91 10.40 -11.27
C ASN A 117 -2.43 9.21 -10.44
N MET A 118 -3.72 9.21 -10.12
CA MET A 118 -4.36 8.10 -9.40
C MET A 118 -4.41 6.80 -10.21
N GLU A 119 -4.56 6.89 -11.54
CA GLU A 119 -4.53 5.70 -12.40
C GLU A 119 -3.19 4.97 -12.31
N GLY A 120 -2.08 5.72 -12.29
CA GLY A 120 -0.77 5.16 -12.08
C GLY A 120 -0.62 4.46 -10.72
N LEU A 121 -1.17 5.05 -9.66
CA LEU A 121 -1.21 4.42 -8.33
C LEU A 121 -1.96 3.08 -8.36
N PHE A 122 -3.14 3.04 -8.96
CA PHE A 122 -3.93 1.80 -9.04
C PHE A 122 -3.16 0.69 -9.77
N LEU A 123 -2.62 1.00 -10.94
CA LEU A 123 -1.82 0.05 -11.71
C LEU A 123 -0.57 -0.40 -10.96
N ALA A 124 0.13 0.51 -10.28
CA ALA A 124 1.32 0.15 -9.50
C ALA A 124 0.97 -0.81 -8.36
N VAL A 125 -0.13 -0.56 -7.63
CA VAL A 125 -0.56 -1.46 -6.55
C VAL A 125 -0.95 -2.84 -7.09
N ASP A 126 -1.62 -2.90 -8.24
CA ASP A 126 -2.01 -4.17 -8.88
C ASP A 126 -0.80 -4.99 -9.35
N GLU A 127 0.28 -4.34 -9.80
CA GLU A 127 1.53 -5.03 -10.16
C GLU A 127 2.33 -5.50 -8.93
N ILE A 128 2.18 -4.85 -7.77
CA ILE A 128 2.91 -5.17 -6.54
C ILE A 128 2.20 -6.29 -5.76
N VAL A 129 0.88 -6.19 -5.59
CA VAL A 129 0.09 -7.11 -4.76
C VAL A 129 -1.21 -7.51 -5.45
N ASP A 130 -1.42 -8.82 -5.56
CA ASP A 130 -2.68 -9.41 -6.03
C ASP A 130 -3.27 -10.34 -4.97
N GLY A 131 -4.53 -10.07 -4.59
CA GLY A 131 -5.23 -10.86 -3.56
C GLY A 131 -4.51 -10.97 -2.21
N GLY A 132 -3.62 -10.02 -1.87
CA GLY A 132 -2.80 -10.08 -0.66
C GLY A 132 -1.47 -10.83 -0.81
N VAL A 133 -1.18 -11.36 -2.00
CA VAL A 133 0.09 -12.01 -2.36
C VAL A 133 1.00 -10.99 -3.03
N ILE A 134 2.27 -10.95 -2.59
CA ILE A 134 3.29 -10.07 -3.18
C ILE A 134 3.73 -10.67 -4.52
N LEU A 135 3.52 -9.93 -5.62
CA LEU A 135 3.91 -10.32 -6.98
C LEU A 135 5.26 -9.75 -7.38
N GLU A 136 5.52 -8.49 -7.03
CA GLU A 136 6.73 -7.77 -7.42
C GLU A 136 7.21 -6.85 -6.29
N SER A 137 8.53 -6.77 -6.12
CA SER A 137 9.18 -5.92 -5.11
C SER A 137 10.24 -4.98 -5.69
N ASP A 138 10.55 -5.11 -6.99
CA ASP A 138 11.41 -4.17 -7.71
C ASP A 138 10.59 -3.02 -8.32
N PRO A 139 10.75 -1.77 -7.85
CA PRO A 139 10.00 -0.64 -8.37
C PRO A 139 10.28 -0.36 -9.85
N GLN A 140 11.47 -0.70 -10.38
CA GLN A 140 11.77 -0.49 -11.79
C GLN A 140 10.91 -1.41 -12.68
N GLN A 141 10.69 -2.65 -12.25
CA GLN A 141 9.83 -3.60 -12.96
C GLN A 141 8.37 -3.17 -12.90
N VAL A 142 7.90 -2.73 -11.73
CA VAL A 142 6.53 -2.21 -11.55
C VAL A 142 6.28 -1.05 -12.50
N VAL A 143 7.13 -0.01 -12.48
CA VAL A 143 6.97 1.16 -13.36
C VAL A 143 7.01 0.75 -14.83
N HIS A 144 7.89 -0.19 -15.21
CA HIS A 144 7.95 -0.68 -16.58
C HIS A 144 6.63 -1.32 -17.02
N ARG A 145 6.03 -2.18 -16.19
CA ARG A 145 4.76 -2.85 -16.47
C ARG A 145 3.58 -1.88 -16.49
N VAL A 146 3.52 -0.95 -15.53
CA VAL A 146 2.50 0.12 -15.50
C VAL A 146 2.51 0.92 -16.81
N LEU A 147 3.69 1.27 -17.33
CA LEU A 147 3.82 1.98 -18.61
C LEU A 147 3.37 1.14 -19.81
N GLN A 148 3.50 -0.20 -19.75
CA GLN A 148 2.97 -1.09 -20.79
C GLN A 148 1.45 -1.16 -20.71
N SER A 149 0.90 -1.39 -19.52
CA SER A 149 -0.55 -1.46 -19.27
C SER A 149 -1.27 -0.18 -19.69
N ALA A 150 -0.69 0.99 -19.39
CA ALA A 150 -1.24 2.28 -19.82
C ALA A 150 -1.27 2.44 -21.36
N LYS A 151 -0.23 1.98 -22.07
CA LYS A 151 -0.19 2.03 -23.54
C LYS A 151 -1.27 1.13 -24.16
N GLU A 152 -1.50 -0.04 -23.57
CA GLU A 152 -2.52 -0.96 -24.05
C GLU A 152 -3.92 -0.36 -23.87
N GLN A 153 -4.21 0.25 -22.73
CA GLN A 153 -5.49 0.92 -22.49
C GLN A 153 -5.77 2.03 -23.50
N ILE A 154 -4.76 2.85 -23.84
CA ILE A 154 -4.88 3.89 -24.89
C ILE A 154 -5.14 3.26 -26.26
N LYS A 155 -4.46 2.16 -26.59
CA LYS A 155 -4.68 1.47 -27.87
C LYS A 155 -6.11 0.96 -27.98
N TRP A 156 -6.67 0.40 -26.90
CA TRP A 156 -8.04 -0.09 -26.86
C TRP A 156 -9.09 1.02 -26.90
N SER A 157 -8.81 2.20 -26.32
CA SER A 157 -9.73 3.34 -26.39
C SER A 157 -9.79 3.97 -27.77
N LEU A 158 -8.68 3.95 -28.53
CA LEU A 158 -8.62 4.43 -29.92
C LEU A 158 -9.28 3.48 -30.93
N LEU A 159 -9.53 2.23 -30.55
CA LEU A 159 -10.17 1.20 -31.39
C LEU A 159 -11.70 1.14 -31.21
N ARG A 160 -12.28 2.00 -30.34
CA ARG A 160 -13.72 2.19 -30.18
C ARG A 160 -14.16 3.51 -30.80
#